data_AF-A0A3N5SFW2-F1
#
_entry.id   AF-A0A3N5SFW2-F1
#
_cell.length_a   1.000
_cell.length_b   1.000
_cell.length_c   1.000
_cell.angle_alpha   90.00
_cell.angle_beta   90.00
_cell.angle_gamma   90.00
#
_symmetry.space_group_name_H-M   'P 1'
#
loop_
_entity.id
_entity.type
_entity.pdbx_description
1 polymer ?
#
loop_
_entity_poly.entity_id
_entity_poly.type
_entity_poly.pdbx_seq_one_letter_code
_entity_poly.pdbx_strand_id
1 'polypeptide(L)'
;MNKLLSFIVVLVLAGSLAFAPLPRAGGDVQVSVSGGNLIIRGDGQDNNIIITESLIAGRAGTTINGERRIFVPDGVTGDIDIKMKSGNDFVRVELPGTNFAIPQDLEIDMGTGNDLIELLQVKVPVETRLEAGNGDDLIFIDGVFDGGSFVQSEFTGRFEVTTGSGEDLLEFHHAIFHGEVDVNLGSGIDGACSTQDSEFLMPDQAHFNGGPPSGFPGDGFVAPTIGLDITNIEFFPDDCTFLGGRF
;
A
#
# COMPACT_ATOMS: atom_id res chain seq x y z
N MET A 1 50.55 32.54 25.32
CA MET A 1 49.33 33.29 25.69
C MET A 1 48.16 32.66 24.96
N ASN A 2 47.28 32.01 25.74
CA ASN A 2 45.88 31.60 25.55
C ASN A 2 45.38 31.30 24.12
N LYS A 3 45.24 30.02 23.72
CA LYS A 3 44.04 29.16 23.89
C LYS A 3 42.74 29.79 23.38
N LEU A 4 42.31 29.41 22.18
CA LEU A 4 40.91 29.11 21.90
C LEU A 4 40.85 27.82 21.07
N LEU A 5 40.57 26.72 21.78
CA LEU A 5 40.03 25.49 21.19
C LEU A 5 38.60 25.79 20.76
N SER A 6 38.28 25.63 19.48
CA SER A 6 36.89 25.50 19.05
C SER A 6 36.53 24.01 19.11
N PHE A 7 35.81 23.64 20.17
CA PHE A 7 35.15 22.34 20.28
C PHE A 7 34.00 22.29 19.28
N ILE A 8 34.09 21.43 18.26
CA ILE A 8 32.91 20.94 17.55
C ILE A 8 32.30 19.88 18.47
N VAL A 9 31.20 20.21 19.12
CA VAL A 9 30.34 19.24 19.79
C VAL A 9 29.58 18.52 18.68
N VAL A 10 29.96 17.26 18.43
CA VAL A 10 29.15 16.32 17.67
C VAL A 10 27.98 15.93 18.58
N LEU A 11 26.81 16.51 18.34
CA LEU A 11 25.59 16.08 19.00
C LEU A 11 25.03 14.88 18.23
N VAL A 12 25.55 13.68 18.53
CA VAL A 12 24.88 12.44 18.14
C VAL A 12 23.67 12.28 19.05
N LEU A 13 22.51 12.77 18.60
CA LEU A 13 21.23 12.29 19.12
C LEU A 13 21.04 10.88 18.58
N ALA A 14 21.67 9.92 19.26
CA ALA A 14 21.28 8.52 19.21
C ALA A 14 19.94 8.40 19.94
N GLY A 15 18.88 8.86 19.28
CA GLY A 15 17.52 8.48 19.59
C GLY A 15 17.47 6.98 19.45
N SER A 16 17.40 6.29 20.58
CA SER A 16 17.17 4.86 20.63
C SER A 16 15.77 4.60 20.08
N LEU A 17 15.64 4.44 18.76
CA LEU A 17 14.60 3.59 18.20
C LEU A 17 14.97 2.19 18.68
N ALA A 18 14.43 1.83 19.84
CA ALA A 18 14.34 0.45 20.21
C ALA A 18 13.63 -0.23 19.04
N PHE A 19 14.36 -1.01 18.25
CA PHE A 19 13.76 -2.09 17.49
C PHE A 19 13.04 -2.95 18.52
N ALA A 20 11.76 -2.64 18.78
CA ALA A 20 10.88 -3.58 19.41
C ALA A 20 11.03 -4.86 18.58
N PRO A 21 11.26 -6.03 19.22
CA PRO A 21 11.22 -7.27 18.48
C PRO A 21 9.88 -7.29 17.75
N LEU A 22 9.91 -7.34 16.42
CA LEU A 22 8.71 -7.46 15.61
C LEU A 22 7.88 -8.58 16.24
N PRO A 23 6.61 -8.34 16.61
CA PRO A 23 5.75 -9.39 17.11
C PRO A 23 5.88 -10.57 16.15
N ARG A 24 6.07 -11.75 16.73
CA ARG A 24 6.17 -12.98 15.96
C ARG A 24 4.79 -13.16 15.32
N ALA A 25 4.65 -12.79 14.04
CA ALA A 25 3.43 -13.00 13.27
C ALA A 25 3.09 -14.49 13.35
N GLY A 26 2.13 -14.82 14.20
CA GLY A 26 1.72 -16.19 14.48
C GLY A 26 0.33 -16.46 13.95
N GLY A 27 -0.21 -15.54 13.16
CA GLY A 27 -1.59 -15.61 12.71
C GLY A 27 -1.81 -16.62 11.59
N ASP A 28 -3.06 -17.02 11.46
CA ASP A 28 -3.54 -18.06 10.58
C ASP A 28 -4.48 -17.46 9.53
N VAL A 29 -4.08 -17.59 8.27
CA VAL A 29 -4.85 -17.18 7.10
C VAL A 29 -5.60 -18.38 6.53
N GLN A 30 -6.89 -18.20 6.25
CA GLN A 30 -7.71 -19.16 5.53
C GLN A 30 -7.85 -18.74 4.07
N VAL A 31 -7.63 -19.68 3.16
CA VAL A 31 -7.80 -19.46 1.72
C VAL A 31 -8.79 -20.47 1.16
N SER A 32 -9.74 -19.99 0.38
CA SER A 32 -10.72 -20.82 -0.31
C SER A 32 -11.14 -20.21 -1.64
N VAL A 33 -11.77 -21.01 -2.49
CA VAL A 33 -12.43 -20.53 -3.71
C VAL A 33 -13.90 -20.82 -3.60
N SER A 34 -14.73 -19.80 -3.79
CA SER A 34 -16.19 -19.92 -3.74
C SER A 34 -16.81 -19.10 -4.86
N GLY A 35 -17.64 -19.73 -5.69
CA GLY A 35 -18.31 -19.03 -6.81
C GLY A 35 -17.35 -18.48 -7.87
N GLY A 36 -16.10 -18.93 -7.90
CA GLY A 36 -15.05 -18.38 -8.76
C GLY A 36 -14.18 -17.31 -8.09
N ASN A 37 -14.52 -16.87 -6.88
CA ASN A 37 -13.78 -15.82 -6.17
C ASN A 37 -12.72 -16.46 -5.25
N LEU A 38 -11.51 -15.92 -5.27
CA LEU A 38 -10.46 -16.25 -4.30
C LEU A 38 -10.72 -15.46 -3.02
N ILE A 39 -11.00 -16.17 -1.93
CA ILE A 39 -11.31 -15.58 -0.63
C ILE A 39 -10.15 -15.88 0.32
N ILE A 40 -9.51 -14.82 0.80
CA ILE A 40 -8.39 -14.86 1.75
C ILE A 40 -8.84 -14.16 3.02
N ARG A 41 -8.78 -14.86 4.17
CA ARG A 41 -9.26 -14.35 5.45
C ARG A 41 -8.21 -14.54 6.53
N GLY A 42 -7.81 -13.45 7.16
CA GLY A 42 -6.96 -13.46 8.32
C GLY A 42 -7.67 -13.88 9.62
N ASP A 43 -6.88 -14.24 10.61
CA ASP A 43 -7.30 -14.25 12.01
C ASP A 43 -6.95 -12.89 12.64
N GLY A 44 -7.47 -12.58 13.83
CA GLY A 44 -7.27 -11.24 14.41
C GLY A 44 -5.87 -11.00 15.00
N GLN A 45 -4.83 -11.53 14.37
CA GLN A 45 -3.42 -11.43 14.75
C GLN A 45 -2.62 -10.99 13.52
N ASP A 46 -1.39 -10.52 13.72
CA ASP A 46 -0.51 -10.14 12.61
C ASP A 46 -0.37 -11.25 11.55
N ASN A 47 -0.84 -10.96 10.35
CA ASN A 47 -0.90 -11.81 9.18
C ASN A 47 -0.01 -11.23 8.11
N ASN A 48 1.01 -11.98 7.71
CA ASN A 48 2.01 -11.53 6.76
C ASN A 48 2.00 -12.47 5.56
N ILE A 49 1.44 -12.04 4.43
CA ILE A 49 1.32 -12.88 3.23
C ILE A 49 1.90 -12.22 1.98
N ILE A 50 2.39 -13.08 1.08
CA ILE A 50 2.75 -12.72 -0.29
C ILE A 50 1.93 -13.60 -1.24
N ILE A 51 1.27 -12.97 -2.20
CA ILE A 51 0.50 -13.61 -3.26
C ILE A 51 1.24 -13.37 -4.57
N THR A 52 1.51 -14.45 -5.29
CA THR A 52 2.04 -14.43 -6.65
C THR A 52 1.13 -15.21 -7.59
N GLU A 53 1.48 -15.26 -8.88
CA GLU A 53 0.68 -15.94 -9.91
C GLU A 53 0.29 -17.39 -9.58
N SER A 54 1.08 -18.09 -8.77
CA SER A 54 0.87 -19.52 -8.50
C SER A 54 0.99 -19.89 -7.03
N LEU A 55 1.34 -18.94 -6.15
CA LEU A 55 1.67 -19.24 -4.77
C LEU A 55 1.09 -18.18 -3.83
N ILE A 56 0.56 -18.65 -2.69
CA ILE A 56 0.27 -17.81 -1.54
C ILE A 56 1.19 -18.30 -0.42
N ALA A 57 2.02 -17.42 0.14
CA ALA A 57 3.04 -17.75 1.12
C ALA A 57 2.93 -16.89 2.38
N GLY A 58 2.97 -17.54 3.55
CA GLY A 58 3.00 -16.89 4.84
C GLY A 58 4.44 -16.54 5.24
N ARG A 59 4.60 -15.38 5.88
CA ARG A 59 5.87 -14.84 6.39
C ARG A 59 5.78 -14.59 7.88
N ALA A 60 6.93 -14.34 8.50
CA ALA A 60 7.06 -14.02 9.93
C ALA A 60 6.45 -15.04 10.92
N GLY A 61 6.00 -16.20 10.44
CA GLY A 61 5.38 -17.27 11.21
C GLY A 61 3.91 -17.52 10.85
N THR A 62 3.29 -16.67 10.02
CA THR A 62 1.94 -16.85 9.49
C THR A 62 1.79 -18.17 8.74
N THR A 63 0.68 -18.87 8.98
CA THR A 63 0.29 -20.05 8.20
C THR A 63 -0.91 -19.77 7.32
N ILE A 64 -1.07 -20.57 6.26
CA ILE A 64 -2.13 -20.48 5.27
C ILE A 64 -2.76 -21.86 5.17
N ASN A 65 -4.01 -22.01 5.62
CA ASN A 65 -4.67 -23.31 5.77
C ASN A 65 -3.81 -24.32 6.56
N GLY A 66 -3.06 -23.84 7.56
CA GLY A 66 -2.15 -24.65 8.39
C GLY A 66 -0.78 -24.92 7.76
N GLU A 67 -0.54 -24.49 6.52
CA GLU A 67 0.74 -24.67 5.81
C GLU A 67 1.51 -23.36 5.70
N ARG A 68 2.82 -23.40 5.48
CA ARG A 68 3.59 -22.15 5.26
C ARG A 68 3.33 -21.49 3.91
N ARG A 69 2.90 -22.28 2.94
CA ARG A 69 2.59 -21.85 1.58
C ARG A 69 1.66 -22.85 0.93
N ILE A 70 0.80 -22.36 0.06
CA ILE A 70 -0.07 -23.18 -0.78
C ILE A 70 0.03 -22.69 -2.22
N PHE A 71 -0.27 -23.56 -3.18
CA PHE A 71 -0.53 -23.09 -4.54
C PHE A 71 -1.86 -22.34 -4.57
N VAL A 72 -1.97 -21.34 -5.43
CA VAL A 72 -3.26 -20.67 -5.69
C VAL A 72 -4.26 -21.76 -6.09
N PRO A 73 -5.41 -21.89 -5.42
CA PRO A 73 -6.36 -22.95 -5.75
C PRO A 73 -6.92 -22.78 -7.17
N ASP A 74 -7.19 -23.90 -7.85
CA ASP A 74 -7.83 -23.86 -9.16
C ASP A 74 -9.25 -23.24 -9.10
N GLY A 75 -9.70 -22.70 -10.23
CA GLY A 75 -11.08 -22.21 -10.39
C GLY A 75 -11.30 -20.75 -9.97
N VAL A 76 -10.24 -19.97 -9.77
CA VAL A 76 -10.33 -18.50 -9.62
C VAL A 76 -10.64 -17.88 -10.99
N THR A 77 -11.86 -17.37 -11.13
CA THR A 77 -12.37 -16.73 -12.36
C THR A 77 -13.09 -15.41 -12.09
N GLY A 78 -13.29 -15.06 -10.81
CA GLY A 78 -13.91 -13.83 -10.37
C GLY A 78 -12.94 -13.02 -9.52
N ASP A 79 -13.43 -12.55 -8.39
CA ASP A 79 -12.76 -11.54 -7.58
C ASP A 79 -11.67 -12.13 -6.70
N ILE A 80 -10.72 -11.30 -6.29
CA ILE A 80 -9.79 -11.58 -5.21
C ILE A 80 -10.20 -10.72 -4.02
N ASP A 81 -10.70 -11.36 -2.96
CA ASP A 81 -11.18 -10.71 -1.74
C ASP A 81 -10.28 -11.10 -0.55
N ILE A 82 -9.51 -10.14 -0.07
CA ILE A 82 -8.55 -10.28 1.02
C ILE A 82 -9.07 -9.50 2.23
N LYS A 83 -9.28 -10.16 3.37
CA LYS A 83 -9.68 -9.49 4.62
C LYS A 83 -8.82 -9.94 5.80
N MET A 84 -8.02 -9.07 6.41
CA MET A 84 -7.10 -9.42 7.51
C MET A 84 -7.68 -9.16 8.92
N LYS A 85 -8.75 -8.35 9.02
CA LYS A 85 -9.50 -8.03 10.25
C LYS A 85 -8.75 -7.13 11.23
N SER A 86 -7.72 -7.63 11.89
CA SER A 86 -7.00 -6.87 12.93
C SER A 86 -5.62 -7.46 13.18
N GLY A 87 -4.68 -6.61 13.56
CA GLY A 87 -3.28 -6.99 13.69
C GLY A 87 -2.44 -6.02 12.88
N ASN A 88 -1.11 -6.10 12.98
CA ASN A 88 -0.24 -5.38 12.06
C ASN A 88 0.04 -6.30 10.87
N ASP A 89 -0.78 -6.15 9.84
CA ASP A 89 -0.88 -7.05 8.72
C ASP A 89 -0.03 -6.57 7.53
N PHE A 90 0.49 -7.53 6.76
CA PHE A 90 1.25 -7.28 5.55
C PHE A 90 0.67 -8.11 4.41
N VAL A 91 0.21 -7.44 3.36
CA VAL A 91 -0.30 -8.09 2.15
C VAL A 91 0.49 -7.56 0.97
N ARG A 92 1.27 -8.44 0.32
CA ARG A 92 1.85 -8.15 -0.99
C ARG A 92 1.16 -8.96 -2.08
N VAL A 93 0.74 -8.29 -3.15
CA VAL A 93 0.33 -8.92 -4.41
C VAL A 93 1.36 -8.57 -5.47
N GLU A 94 2.07 -9.58 -5.96
CA GLU A 94 3.15 -9.42 -6.95
C GLU A 94 2.91 -10.37 -8.13
N LEU A 95 2.51 -9.83 -9.29
CA LEU A 95 2.09 -10.61 -10.45
C LEU A 95 3.00 -10.36 -11.67
N PRO A 96 4.28 -10.78 -11.62
CA PRO A 96 5.27 -10.36 -12.60
C PRO A 96 5.17 -11.05 -13.97
N GLY A 97 4.16 -11.90 -14.17
CA GLY A 97 3.98 -12.69 -15.39
C GLY A 97 2.74 -12.29 -16.19
N THR A 98 2.57 -12.95 -17.35
CA THR A 98 1.47 -12.70 -18.28
C THR A 98 0.27 -13.62 -18.07
N ASN A 99 0.33 -14.55 -17.11
CA ASN A 99 -0.59 -15.69 -17.06
C ASN A 99 -1.56 -15.65 -15.89
N PHE A 100 -1.26 -14.87 -14.84
CA PHE A 100 -2.18 -14.65 -13.74
C PHE A 100 -2.41 -13.15 -13.57
N ALA A 101 -3.49 -12.67 -14.19
CA ALA A 101 -4.06 -11.37 -13.90
C ALA A 101 -5.22 -11.55 -12.93
N ILE A 102 -5.57 -10.50 -12.20
CA ILE A 102 -6.79 -10.46 -11.42
C ILE A 102 -7.96 -10.54 -12.41
N PRO A 103 -8.84 -11.56 -12.33
CA PRO A 103 -9.84 -11.77 -13.38
C PRO A 103 -10.91 -10.67 -13.42
N GLN A 104 -11.31 -10.16 -12.26
CA GLN A 104 -12.34 -9.14 -12.09
C GLN A 104 -11.84 -8.11 -11.06
N ASP A 105 -12.40 -8.15 -9.85
CA ASP A 105 -12.12 -7.14 -8.83
C ASP A 105 -10.99 -7.56 -7.89
N LEU A 106 -10.28 -6.57 -7.35
CA LEU A 106 -9.37 -6.71 -6.22
C LEU A 106 -9.92 -5.93 -5.04
N GLU A 107 -10.27 -6.62 -3.97
CA GLU A 107 -10.68 -6.03 -2.70
C GLU A 107 -9.69 -6.45 -1.61
N ILE A 108 -9.11 -5.47 -0.93
CA ILE A 108 -8.23 -5.69 0.23
C ILE A 108 -8.76 -4.84 1.38
N ASP A 109 -9.11 -5.47 2.50
CA ASP A 109 -9.53 -4.83 3.76
C ASP A 109 -8.65 -5.36 4.90
N MET A 110 -7.79 -4.48 5.43
CA MET A 110 -6.77 -4.84 6.42
C MET A 110 -7.37 -4.77 7.84
N GLY A 111 -8.16 -3.74 8.12
CA GLY A 111 -9.07 -3.66 9.24
C GLY A 111 -8.57 -2.73 10.35
N THR A 112 -7.90 -3.24 11.38
CA THR A 112 -7.32 -2.36 12.42
C THR A 112 -5.93 -2.81 12.83
N GLY A 113 -4.99 -1.88 12.87
CA GLY A 113 -3.58 -2.06 13.20
C GLY A 113 -2.74 -1.26 12.22
N ASN A 114 -1.41 -1.34 12.35
CA ASN A 114 -0.51 -0.62 11.45
C ASN A 114 -0.15 -1.54 10.30
N ASP A 115 -0.82 -1.34 9.17
CA ASP A 115 -0.87 -2.28 8.06
C ASP A 115 0.00 -1.84 6.88
N LEU A 116 0.40 -2.82 6.06
CA LEU A 116 1.14 -2.58 4.82
C LEU A 116 0.55 -3.36 3.65
N ILE A 117 0.06 -2.62 2.66
CA ILE A 117 -0.38 -3.16 1.36
C ILE A 117 0.69 -2.85 0.31
N GLU A 118 1.15 -3.86 -0.41
CA GLU A 118 2.07 -3.69 -1.55
C GLU A 118 1.48 -4.32 -2.83
N LEU A 119 1.25 -3.53 -3.86
CA LEU A 119 0.81 -3.99 -5.18
C LEU A 119 1.93 -3.78 -6.20
N LEU A 120 2.48 -4.87 -6.72
CA LEU A 120 3.62 -4.85 -7.64
C LEU A 120 3.26 -5.53 -8.97
N GLN A 121 3.33 -4.76 -10.06
CA GLN A 121 2.99 -5.22 -11.42
C GLN A 121 1.60 -5.88 -11.47
N VAL A 122 0.60 -5.27 -10.84
CA VAL A 122 -0.77 -5.81 -10.78
C VAL A 122 -1.60 -5.24 -11.92
N LYS A 123 -2.45 -6.09 -12.53
CA LYS A 123 -3.45 -5.66 -13.52
C LYS A 123 -4.84 -6.00 -13.04
N VAL A 124 -5.68 -4.98 -12.88
CA VAL A 124 -7.08 -5.13 -12.41
C VAL A 124 -8.04 -4.58 -13.47
N PRO A 125 -8.84 -5.44 -14.13
CA PRO A 125 -9.66 -5.06 -15.27
C PRO A 125 -10.96 -4.33 -14.91
N VAL A 126 -11.46 -4.51 -13.68
CA VAL A 126 -12.78 -4.00 -13.28
C VAL A 126 -12.64 -3.00 -12.12
N GLU A 127 -12.59 -3.44 -10.86
CA GLU A 127 -12.50 -2.52 -9.73
C GLU A 127 -11.34 -2.88 -8.78
N THR A 128 -10.70 -1.87 -8.22
CA THR A 128 -9.73 -2.03 -7.12
C THR A 128 -10.18 -1.22 -5.93
N ARG A 129 -10.33 -1.88 -4.79
CA ARG A 129 -10.71 -1.26 -3.52
C ARG A 129 -9.73 -1.67 -2.44
N LEU A 130 -9.04 -0.69 -1.88
CA LEU A 130 -8.08 -0.86 -0.80
C LEU A 130 -8.58 -0.14 0.45
N GLU A 131 -8.82 -0.88 1.52
CA GLU A 131 -9.20 -0.38 2.83
C GLU A 131 -8.13 -0.75 3.84
N ALA A 132 -7.32 0.22 4.25
CA ALA A 132 -6.32 -0.02 5.29
C ALA A 132 -6.98 -0.06 6.69
N GLY A 133 -7.96 0.81 6.92
CA GLY A 133 -8.69 0.86 8.17
C GLY A 133 -8.00 1.75 9.20
N ASN A 134 -8.05 1.41 10.49
CA ASN A 134 -7.47 2.29 11.52
C ASN A 134 -6.08 1.83 11.95
N GLY A 135 -5.13 2.76 12.02
CA GLY A 135 -3.74 2.60 12.42
C GLY A 135 -2.86 3.49 11.56
N ASP A 136 -1.54 3.40 11.74
CA ASP A 136 -0.60 4.09 10.85
C ASP A 136 -0.28 3.16 9.67
N ASP A 137 -0.92 3.39 8.53
CA ASP A 137 -0.92 2.47 7.41
C ASP A 137 -0.03 2.92 6.24
N LEU A 138 0.50 1.96 5.48
CA LEU A 138 1.25 2.22 4.26
C LEU A 138 0.68 1.41 3.09
N ILE A 139 0.31 2.11 2.03
CA ILE A 139 -0.10 1.52 0.76
C ILE A 139 0.94 1.89 -0.28
N PHE A 140 1.61 0.89 -0.86
CA PHE A 140 2.64 1.07 -1.87
C PHE A 140 2.26 0.35 -3.16
N ILE A 141 2.28 1.09 -4.26
CA ILE A 141 1.95 0.57 -5.60
C ILE A 141 3.11 0.86 -6.52
N ASP A 142 3.60 -0.15 -7.24
CA ASP A 142 4.70 0.06 -8.18
C ASP A 142 4.59 -0.86 -9.39
N GLY A 143 5.25 -0.46 -10.46
CA GLY A 143 5.68 -1.36 -11.51
C GLY A 143 6.92 -2.15 -11.08
N VAL A 144 7.30 -3.14 -11.88
CA VAL A 144 8.51 -3.94 -11.63
C VAL A 144 9.44 -3.85 -12.84
N PHE A 145 10.72 -3.59 -12.57
CA PHE A 145 11.74 -3.53 -13.62
C PHE A 145 12.11 -4.94 -14.12
N ASP A 146 11.84 -5.25 -15.39
CA ASP A 146 12.04 -6.58 -15.98
C ASP A 146 13.43 -6.77 -16.63
N GLY A 147 14.31 -5.78 -16.50
CA GLY A 147 15.63 -5.75 -17.12
C GLY A 147 15.74 -4.86 -18.35
N GLY A 148 14.62 -4.40 -18.92
CA GLY A 148 14.58 -3.44 -20.03
C GLY A 148 13.71 -2.22 -19.77
N SER A 149 12.58 -2.42 -19.08
CA SER A 149 11.62 -1.35 -18.75
C SER A 149 10.88 -1.69 -17.45
N PHE A 150 10.23 -0.69 -16.86
CA PHE A 150 9.22 -0.94 -15.84
C PHE A 150 7.98 -1.51 -16.49
N VAL A 151 7.52 -2.67 -16.01
CA VAL A 151 6.19 -3.18 -16.31
C VAL A 151 5.24 -2.58 -15.29
N GLN A 152 4.36 -1.71 -15.76
CA GLN A 152 3.49 -0.90 -14.92
C GLN A 152 2.38 -1.73 -14.26
N SER A 153 1.92 -1.26 -13.10
CA SER A 153 0.62 -1.68 -12.56
C SER A 153 -0.50 -0.96 -13.33
N GLU A 154 -1.57 -1.66 -13.70
CA GLU A 154 -2.66 -1.14 -14.52
C GLU A 154 -4.02 -1.35 -13.84
N PHE A 155 -4.75 -0.27 -13.62
CA PHE A 155 -6.08 -0.26 -13.01
C PHE A 155 -7.09 0.27 -14.02
N THR A 156 -7.91 -0.63 -14.57
CA THR A 156 -8.74 -0.34 -15.75
C THR A 156 -10.04 0.40 -15.40
N GLY A 157 -10.77 -0.05 -14.38
CA GLY A 157 -11.97 0.66 -13.93
C GLY A 157 -11.70 1.51 -12.71
N ARG A 158 -12.61 1.49 -11.74
CA ARG A 158 -12.56 2.37 -10.57
C ARG A 158 -11.47 1.91 -9.61
N PHE A 159 -10.69 2.88 -9.12
CA PHE A 159 -9.65 2.67 -8.13
C PHE A 159 -9.99 3.48 -6.88
N GLU A 160 -10.26 2.77 -5.79
CA GLU A 160 -10.63 3.34 -4.50
C GLU A 160 -9.58 3.01 -3.44
N VAL A 161 -9.15 4.02 -2.71
CA VAL A 161 -8.35 3.87 -1.49
C VAL A 161 -9.07 4.57 -0.35
N THR A 162 -9.31 3.85 0.74
CA THR A 162 -9.78 4.43 1.99
C THR A 162 -8.86 4.01 3.12
N THR A 163 -8.32 4.99 3.84
CA THR A 163 -7.71 4.76 5.16
C THR A 163 -8.60 5.39 6.23
N GLY A 164 -8.36 5.03 7.48
CA GLY A 164 -9.25 5.29 8.60
C GLY A 164 -8.73 6.40 9.49
N SER A 165 -7.98 6.05 10.53
CA SER A 165 -7.39 7.04 11.42
C SER A 165 -5.98 6.64 11.80
N GLY A 166 -5.06 7.60 11.83
CA GLY A 166 -3.64 7.36 12.09
C GLY A 166 -2.77 8.32 11.31
N GLU A 167 -1.52 7.98 11.06
CA GLU A 167 -0.67 8.64 10.06
C GLU A 167 -0.51 7.72 8.86
N ASP A 168 -1.27 7.98 7.79
CA ASP A 168 -1.34 7.10 6.63
C ASP A 168 -0.49 7.59 5.46
N LEU A 169 0.06 6.66 4.68
CA LEU A 169 0.82 6.98 3.47
C LEU A 169 0.38 6.12 2.29
N LEU A 170 -0.06 6.78 1.22
CA LEU A 170 -0.25 6.19 -0.10
C LEU A 170 0.90 6.62 -1.03
N GLU A 171 1.67 5.67 -1.54
CA GLU A 171 2.75 5.91 -2.48
C GLU A 171 2.52 5.07 -3.74
N PHE A 172 2.61 5.69 -4.92
CA PHE A 172 2.41 4.96 -6.18
C PHE A 172 3.34 5.44 -7.30
N HIS A 173 4.06 4.49 -7.90
CA HIS A 173 4.98 4.70 -9.01
C HIS A 173 4.63 3.78 -10.17
N HIS A 174 5.01 4.15 -11.39
CA HIS A 174 4.84 3.30 -12.57
C HIS A 174 3.45 2.65 -12.65
N ALA A 175 2.39 3.42 -12.40
CA ALA A 175 1.02 2.95 -12.39
C ALA A 175 0.20 3.68 -13.47
N ILE A 176 -0.72 2.97 -14.14
CA ILE A 176 -1.68 3.56 -15.06
C ILE A 176 -3.08 3.38 -14.50
N PHE A 177 -3.77 4.51 -14.29
CA PHE A 177 -5.17 4.56 -13.89
C PHE A 177 -6.01 4.98 -15.10
N HIS A 178 -6.79 4.03 -15.63
CA HIS A 178 -7.64 4.27 -16.79
C HIS A 178 -9.00 4.88 -16.42
N GLY A 179 -9.53 4.51 -15.24
CA GLY A 179 -10.84 4.94 -14.76
C GLY A 179 -10.78 6.05 -13.72
N GLU A 180 -11.85 6.14 -12.95
CA GLU A 180 -11.98 7.04 -11.81
C GLU A 180 -11.05 6.63 -10.67
N VAL A 181 -10.44 7.63 -10.03
CA VAL A 181 -9.60 7.46 -8.84
C VAL A 181 -10.24 8.22 -7.70
N ASP A 182 -10.52 7.54 -6.59
CA ASP A 182 -11.02 8.16 -5.36
C ASP A 182 -10.14 7.71 -4.19
N VAL A 183 -9.42 8.66 -3.60
CA VAL A 183 -8.55 8.42 -2.46
C VAL A 183 -9.03 9.25 -1.29
N ASN A 184 -9.36 8.59 -0.19
CA ASN A 184 -9.79 9.21 1.05
C ASN A 184 -8.94 8.69 2.21
N LEU A 185 -8.00 9.52 2.70
CA LEU A 185 -7.06 9.10 3.73
C LEU A 185 -7.58 9.27 5.17
N GLY A 186 -8.89 9.46 5.34
CA GLY A 186 -9.47 9.35 6.67
C GLY A 186 -9.11 10.51 7.59
N SER A 187 -8.64 10.26 8.81
CA SER A 187 -8.25 11.33 9.74
C SER A 187 -6.86 11.15 10.31
N GLY A 188 -6.02 12.15 10.18
CA GLY A 188 -4.61 11.94 10.44
C GLY A 188 -3.69 13.01 9.90
N ILE A 189 -2.40 12.70 9.95
CA ILE A 189 -1.37 13.40 9.17
C ILE A 189 -1.04 12.48 8.01
N ASP A 190 -1.76 12.62 6.91
CA ASP A 190 -1.80 11.61 5.84
C ASP A 190 -1.16 12.10 4.55
N GLY A 191 -0.35 11.28 3.90
CA GLY A 191 0.36 11.61 2.66
C GLY A 191 -0.13 10.79 1.46
N ALA A 192 -0.25 11.43 0.30
CA ALA A 192 -0.19 10.75 -1.00
C ALA A 192 1.09 11.20 -1.71
N CYS A 193 1.90 10.29 -2.24
CA CYS A 193 3.25 10.65 -2.64
C CYS A 193 3.71 9.94 -3.92
N SER A 194 4.72 10.58 -4.52
CA SER A 194 5.54 10.05 -5.59
C SER A 194 4.79 9.57 -6.83
N THR A 195 3.83 10.37 -7.31
CA THR A 195 3.10 10.12 -8.58
C THR A 195 3.97 10.19 -9.83
N GLN A 196 5.29 10.24 -9.69
CA GLN A 196 6.23 10.29 -10.79
C GLN A 196 6.11 8.98 -11.57
N ASP A 197 6.13 9.10 -12.90
CA ASP A 197 6.00 7.95 -13.82
C ASP A 197 4.66 7.18 -13.73
N SER A 198 3.65 7.75 -13.09
CA SER A 198 2.27 7.28 -13.11
C SER A 198 1.38 8.13 -14.04
N GLU A 199 0.39 7.49 -14.66
CA GLU A 199 -0.50 8.11 -15.64
C GLU A 199 -1.96 8.02 -15.20
N PHE A 200 -2.69 9.13 -15.29
CA PHE A 200 -4.14 9.19 -15.10
C PHE A 200 -4.79 9.51 -16.44
N LEU A 201 -5.60 8.59 -16.98
CA LEU A 201 -6.26 8.80 -18.27
C LEU A 201 -7.57 9.59 -18.17
N MET A 202 -8.17 9.64 -16.97
CA MET A 202 -9.31 10.49 -16.62
C MET A 202 -8.95 11.43 -15.45
N PRO A 203 -8.01 12.37 -15.66
CA PRO A 203 -7.50 13.21 -14.58
C PRO A 203 -8.55 14.08 -13.88
N ASP A 204 -9.64 14.43 -14.58
CA ASP A 204 -10.78 15.18 -14.06
C ASP A 204 -11.69 14.34 -13.15
N GLN A 205 -11.47 13.03 -13.10
CA GLN A 205 -12.15 12.06 -12.23
C GLN A 205 -11.17 11.44 -11.23
N ALA A 206 -10.05 12.11 -10.96
CA ALA A 206 -9.11 11.73 -9.94
C ALA A 206 -9.28 12.67 -8.73
N HIS A 207 -9.80 12.12 -7.65
CA HIS A 207 -10.13 12.81 -6.40
C HIS A 207 -9.23 12.33 -5.28
N PHE A 208 -8.62 13.27 -4.56
CA PHE A 208 -7.76 12.98 -3.43
C PHE A 208 -8.18 13.85 -2.25
N ASN A 209 -8.49 13.20 -1.14
CA ASN A 209 -8.91 13.81 0.10
C ASN A 209 -8.05 13.28 1.25
N GLY A 210 -7.13 14.11 1.75
CA GLY A 210 -6.31 13.80 2.92
C GLY A 210 -7.05 13.90 4.25
N GLY A 211 -8.33 14.30 4.24
CA GLY A 211 -9.19 14.29 5.43
C GLY A 211 -8.79 15.25 6.57
N PRO A 212 -9.51 15.25 7.72
CA PRO A 212 -9.22 16.09 8.88
C PRO A 212 -8.06 15.55 9.75
N PRO A 213 -7.39 16.36 10.60
CA PRO A 213 -7.62 17.78 10.85
C PRO A 213 -6.91 18.72 9.87
N SER A 214 -5.98 18.21 9.07
CA SER A 214 -4.99 19.01 8.33
C SER A 214 -4.95 18.78 6.81
N GLY A 215 -5.69 17.79 6.28
CA GLY A 215 -5.53 17.40 4.88
C GLY A 215 -4.13 16.84 4.60
N PHE A 216 -3.71 16.90 3.34
CA PHE A 216 -2.35 16.51 2.95
C PHE A 216 -1.33 17.51 3.53
N PRO A 217 -0.42 17.07 4.42
CA PRO A 217 0.73 17.86 4.83
C PRO A 217 1.74 17.85 3.69
N GLY A 218 2.00 19.01 3.09
CA GLY A 218 3.00 19.20 2.04
C GLY A 218 2.46 19.21 0.61
N ASP A 219 3.38 19.41 -0.33
CA ASP A 219 3.18 19.12 -1.75
C ASP A 219 3.13 17.60 -1.97
N GLY A 220 2.35 16.87 -1.14
CA GLY A 220 1.95 15.46 -1.27
C GLY A 220 1.07 15.22 -2.50
N PHE A 221 1.39 15.94 -3.57
CA PHE A 221 0.89 15.73 -4.90
C PHE A 221 1.88 16.34 -5.90
N VAL A 222 2.99 15.65 -6.15
CA VAL A 222 3.94 16.03 -7.20
C VAL A 222 3.48 15.47 -8.55
N ALA A 223 2.34 15.92 -9.05
CA ALA A 223 1.91 15.66 -10.43
C ALA A 223 2.16 16.92 -11.29
N PRO A 224 3.22 16.97 -12.11
CA PRO A 224 3.58 18.20 -12.82
C PRO A 224 2.58 18.66 -13.90
N THR A 225 1.44 17.97 -14.10
CA THR A 225 0.62 18.19 -15.30
C THR A 225 -0.90 18.05 -15.13
N ILE A 226 -1.46 17.93 -13.93
CA ILE A 226 -2.87 17.53 -13.78
C ILE A 226 -3.71 18.53 -12.99
N GLY A 227 -4.88 18.90 -13.55
CA GLY A 227 -5.92 19.68 -12.87
C GLY A 227 -6.71 18.80 -11.92
N LEU A 228 -6.10 18.44 -10.80
CA LEU A 228 -6.69 17.57 -9.78
C LEU A 228 -7.57 18.39 -8.84
N ASP A 229 -8.67 17.79 -8.42
CA ASP A 229 -9.45 18.31 -7.30
C ASP A 229 -8.84 17.80 -6.00
N ILE A 230 -7.82 18.53 -5.54
CA ILE A 230 -7.18 18.28 -4.25
C ILE A 230 -7.81 19.24 -3.24
N THR A 231 -8.39 18.67 -2.20
CA THR A 231 -8.92 19.44 -1.07
C THR A 231 -7.99 19.31 0.13
N ASN A 232 -7.83 20.40 0.89
CA ASN A 232 -7.00 20.47 2.11
C ASN A 232 -5.49 20.23 1.87
N ILE A 233 -4.79 21.19 1.25
CA ILE A 233 -3.31 21.17 1.10
C ILE A 233 -2.68 22.10 2.14
N GLU A 234 -1.65 21.64 2.85
CA GLU A 234 -0.76 22.48 3.67
C GLU A 234 0.66 22.51 3.07
N PHE A 235 1.37 23.66 3.09
CA PHE A 235 2.65 23.82 2.39
C PHE A 235 3.85 23.33 3.26
N PHE A 236 4.52 22.26 2.84
CA PHE A 236 5.71 21.64 3.46
C PHE A 236 6.66 21.08 2.37
N PRO A 237 7.96 20.85 2.67
CA PRO A 237 8.96 20.45 1.68
C PRO A 237 8.65 19.15 0.91
N ASP A 238 9.19 19.11 -0.31
CA ASP A 238 8.64 18.52 -1.53
C ASP A 238 8.78 16.98 -1.71
N ASP A 239 9.15 16.22 -0.67
CA ASP A 239 9.67 14.85 -0.89
C ASP A 239 9.09 13.72 -0.02
N CYS A 240 8.05 13.96 0.78
CA CYS A 240 7.41 12.97 1.66
C CYS A 240 8.35 12.17 2.60
N THR A 241 9.64 12.56 2.67
CA THR A 241 10.64 11.87 3.50
C THR A 241 10.33 11.99 4.98
N PHE A 242 9.53 12.99 5.36
CA PHE A 242 9.09 13.21 6.71
C PHE A 242 8.07 12.15 7.21
N LEU A 243 7.38 11.46 6.29
CA LEU A 243 6.46 10.34 6.60
C LEU A 243 7.08 8.97 6.34
N GLY A 244 8.37 8.90 5.99
CA GLY A 244 9.05 7.63 5.69
C GLY A 244 8.89 7.11 4.26
N GLY A 245 8.45 7.96 3.32
CA GLY A 245 8.38 7.63 1.89
C GLY A 245 9.74 7.16 1.33
N ARG A 246 9.68 6.27 0.33
CA ARG A 246 10.88 5.70 -0.31
C ARG A 246 11.19 6.42 -1.63
N PHE A 247 12.47 6.42 -2.02
CA PHE A 247 12.96 6.95 -3.30
C PHE A 247 13.40 5.79 -4.21
#